data_AF-A0A7V9GJH5-F1
#
_entry.id   AF-A0A7V9GJH5-F1
#
_cell.length_a   1.000
_cell.length_b   1.000
_cell.length_c   1.000
_cell.angle_alpha   90.00
_cell.angle_beta   90.00
_cell.angle_gamma   90.00
#
_symmetry.space_group_name_H-M   'P 1'
#
loop_
_entity.id
_entity.type
_entity.pdbx_description
1 polymer ?
#
loop_
_entity_poly.entity_id
_entity_poly.type
_entity_poly.pdbx_seq_one_letter_code
_entity_poly.pdbx_strand_id
1 'polypeptide(L)'
;VGFWGAGRGFLTHHLIIDDGAISNYQILTPSTMNASPNTPWGTPGPYEEAVLNTPILENIELDNPDKKFKGIDILRAIRSFDPCMPCTTHIQVENSDYMVTREVTTCACGLE
;
A
#
# COMPACT_ATOMS: atom_id res chain seq x y z
N VAL A 1 13.91 -18.49 -5.21
CA VAL A 1 12.94 -17.64 -4.46
C VAL A 1 13.43 -17.52 -3.03
N GLY A 2 13.49 -16.30 -2.48
CA GLY A 2 13.83 -16.03 -1.08
C GLY A 2 12.58 -15.61 -0.29
N PHE A 3 12.38 -16.17 0.89
CA PHE A 3 11.24 -15.88 1.78
C PHE A 3 11.74 -15.16 3.04
N TRP A 4 10.98 -14.17 3.48
CA TRP A 4 11.27 -13.45 4.72
C TRP A 4 10.00 -12.99 5.43
N GLY A 5 10.02 -13.00 6.77
CA GLY A 5 8.98 -12.40 7.60
C GLY A 5 9.32 -10.95 7.89
N ALA A 6 8.82 -10.02 7.08
CA ALA A 6 8.93 -8.60 7.37
C ALA A 6 7.95 -8.21 8.50
N GLY A 7 8.18 -7.08 9.17
CA GLY A 7 7.29 -6.61 10.26
C GLY A 7 5.82 -6.43 9.84
N ARG A 8 5.55 -6.34 8.54
CA ARG A 8 4.22 -6.15 7.94
C ARG A 8 3.63 -7.44 7.32
N GLY A 9 4.35 -8.56 7.34
CA GLY A 9 3.90 -9.82 6.75
C GLY A 9 4.97 -10.54 5.90
N PHE A 10 4.54 -11.45 5.04
CA PHE A 10 5.43 -12.24 4.18
C PHE A 10 6.01 -11.39 3.04
N LEU A 11 7.31 -11.51 2.83
CA LEU A 11 8.07 -10.90 1.76
C LEU A 11 8.69 -12.00 0.91
N THR A 12 8.56 -11.90 -0.41
CA THR A 12 9.17 -12.86 -1.34
C THR A 12 9.96 -12.16 -2.43
N HIS A 13 11.18 -12.65 -2.66
CA HIS A 13 12.06 -12.20 -3.74
C HIS A 13 12.21 -13.35 -4.76
N HIS A 14 11.87 -13.08 -6.01
CA HIS A 14 11.92 -14.02 -7.12
C HIS A 14 13.00 -13.55 -8.08
N LEU A 15 14.10 -14.29 -8.15
CA LEU A 15 15.26 -14.01 -8.99
C LEU A 15 15.42 -15.11 -10.02
N ILE A 16 15.59 -14.72 -11.29
CA ILE A 16 15.97 -15.58 -12.40
C ILE A 16 17.34 -15.11 -12.89
N ILE A 17 18.27 -16.06 -13.04
CA ILE A 17 19.62 -15.81 -13.56
C ILE A 17 19.73 -16.59 -14.87
N ASP A 18 20.21 -15.92 -15.92
CA ASP A 18 20.45 -16.49 -17.25
C ASP A 18 21.81 -15.98 -17.78
N ASP A 19 22.62 -16.87 -18.37
CA ASP A 19 23.98 -16.58 -18.86
C ASP A 19 24.89 -15.80 -17.88
N GLY A 20 24.72 -16.04 -16.57
CA GLY A 20 25.52 -15.38 -15.53
C GLY A 20 25.07 -13.94 -15.19
N ALA A 21 23.99 -13.46 -15.79
CA ALA A 21 23.35 -12.18 -15.48
C ALA A 21 21.96 -12.38 -14.86
N ILE A 22 21.48 -11.37 -14.13
CA ILE A 22 20.10 -11.36 -13.61
C ILE A 22 19.16 -11.07 -14.79
N SER A 23 18.35 -12.05 -15.18
CA SER A 23 17.36 -11.90 -16.25
C SER A 23 16.03 -11.36 -15.76
N ASN A 24 15.64 -11.65 -14.51
CA ASN A 24 14.44 -11.07 -13.90
C ASN A 24 14.56 -11.02 -12.38
N TYR A 25 14.09 -9.93 -11.77
CA TYR A 25 14.00 -9.76 -10.32
C TYR A 25 12.64 -9.18 -9.93
N GLN A 26 11.80 -9.97 -9.27
CA GLN A 26 10.47 -9.56 -8.82
C GLN A 26 10.37 -9.65 -7.31
N ILE A 27 9.89 -8.58 -6.68
CA ILE A 27 9.69 -8.51 -5.24
C ILE A 27 8.19 -8.42 -4.98
N LEU A 28 7.68 -9.27 -4.09
CA LEU A 28 6.33 -9.16 -3.57
C LEU A 28 6.43 -8.83 -2.09
N THR A 29 6.09 -7.59 -1.74
CA THR A 29 6.07 -7.11 -0.36
C THR A 29 4.66 -7.31 0.23
N PRO A 30 4.53 -7.39 1.57
CA PRO A 30 3.23 -7.50 2.20
C PRO A 30 2.34 -6.28 1.92
N SER A 31 2.93 -5.08 1.83
CA SER A 31 2.18 -3.86 1.49
C SER A 31 1.60 -3.92 0.08
N THR A 32 2.29 -4.52 -0.90
CA THR A 32 1.77 -4.70 -2.26
C THR A 32 0.53 -5.58 -2.29
N MET A 33 0.48 -6.63 -1.47
CA MET A 33 -0.69 -7.50 -1.33
C MET A 33 -1.85 -6.75 -0.67
N ASN A 34 -1.59 -6.05 0.44
CA ASN A 34 -2.63 -5.40 1.24
C ASN A 34 -3.23 -4.17 0.53
N ALA A 35 -2.40 -3.42 -0.19
CA ALA A 35 -2.79 -2.24 -0.97
C ALA A 35 -3.13 -2.56 -2.43
N SER A 36 -3.38 -3.83 -2.76
CA SER A 36 -3.76 -4.21 -4.11
C SER A 36 -5.10 -3.58 -4.49
N PRO A 37 -5.26 -3.10 -5.74
CA PRO A 37 -6.55 -2.66 -6.24
C PRO A 37 -7.47 -3.87 -6.47
N ASN A 38 -8.71 -3.61 -6.87
CA ASN A 38 -9.63 -4.64 -7.33
C ASN A 38 -8.95 -5.63 -8.30
N THR A 39 -9.07 -6.91 -7.97
CA THR A 39 -8.65 -8.00 -8.84
C THR A 39 -9.42 -7.97 -10.17
N PRO A 40 -8.93 -8.64 -11.23
CA PRO A 40 -9.65 -8.73 -12.50
C PRO A 40 -11.08 -9.30 -12.40
N TRP A 41 -11.40 -10.00 -11.30
CA TRP A 41 -12.73 -10.55 -11.01
C TRP A 41 -13.60 -9.62 -10.17
N GLY A 42 -13.15 -8.38 -9.91
CA GLY A 42 -13.88 -7.37 -9.14
C GLY A 42 -13.85 -7.59 -7.63
N THR A 43 -12.99 -8.48 -7.11
CA THR A 43 -12.80 -8.63 -5.66
C THR A 43 -11.89 -7.51 -5.14
N PRO A 44 -12.32 -6.73 -4.13
CA PRO A 44 -11.52 -5.66 -3.55
C PRO A 44 -10.29 -6.19 -2.84
N GLY A 45 -9.26 -5.33 -2.76
CA GLY A 45 -8.07 -5.63 -1.96
C GLY A 45 -8.35 -5.54 -0.46
N PRO A 46 -7.44 -6.04 0.41
CA PRO A 46 -7.61 -6.03 1.85
C PRO A 46 -7.90 -4.64 2.44
N TYR A 47 -7.28 -3.57 1.92
CA TYR A 47 -7.57 -2.20 2.35
C TYR A 47 -8.98 -1.75 2.00
N GLU A 48 -9.40 -2.01 0.76
CA GLU A 48 -10.73 -1.63 0.29
C GLU A 48 -11.81 -2.38 1.07
N GLU A 49 -11.63 -3.69 1.27
CA GLU A 49 -12.54 -4.51 2.07
C GLU A 49 -12.58 -4.08 3.55
N ALA A 50 -11.44 -3.75 4.16
CA ALA A 50 -11.39 -3.27 5.53
C ALA A 50 -12.13 -1.94 5.70
N VAL A 51 -11.95 -1.00 4.76
CA VAL A 51 -12.63 0.30 4.80
C VAL A 51 -14.13 0.15 4.58
N LEU A 52 -14.56 -0.68 3.63
CA LEU A 52 -15.98 -0.95 3.38
C LEU A 52 -16.69 -1.56 4.61
N ASN A 53 -15.98 -2.37 5.38
CA ASN A 53 -16.52 -3.02 6.59
C ASN A 53 -16.35 -2.18 7.87
N THR A 54 -15.77 -0.98 7.80
CA THR A 54 -15.54 -0.13 8.97
C THR A 54 -16.76 0.78 9.22
N PRO A 55 -17.45 0.66 10.38
CA PRO A 55 -18.53 1.57 10.72
C PRO A 55 -17.96 2.97 11.01
N ILE A 56 -18.67 4.00 10.55
CA ILE A 56 -18.34 5.40 10.85
C ILE A 56 -18.93 5.74 12.22
N LEU A 57 -18.06 5.97 13.20
CA LEU A 57 -18.42 6.28 14.59
C LEU A 57 -18.20 7.77 14.92
N GLU A 58 -17.56 8.52 14.03
CA GLU A 58 -17.35 9.95 14.24
C GLU A 58 -18.67 10.73 14.25
N ASN A 59 -18.80 11.63 15.23
CA ASN A 59 -19.96 12.51 15.36
C ASN A 59 -19.81 13.68 14.38
N ILE A 60 -20.56 13.63 13.28
CA ILE A 60 -20.55 14.67 12.24
C ILE A 60 -21.63 15.70 12.57
N GLU A 61 -21.24 16.95 12.81
CA GLU A 61 -22.16 18.09 12.83
C GLU A 61 -21.88 18.96 11.60
N LEU A 62 -22.80 18.95 10.62
CA LEU A 62 -22.62 19.63 9.33
C LEU A 62 -22.53 21.16 9.47
N ASP A 63 -23.10 21.72 10.54
CA ASP A 63 -23.16 23.16 10.78
C ASP A 63 -21.97 23.72 11.58
N ASN A 64 -21.08 22.85 12.09
CA ASN A 64 -19.92 23.25 12.87
C ASN A 64 -18.60 22.90 12.13
N PRO A 65 -17.81 23.90 11.69
CA PRO A 65 -16.58 23.67 10.95
C PRO A 65 -15.52 22.84 11.72
N ASP A 66 -15.56 22.83 13.06
CA ASP A 66 -14.62 22.06 13.90
C ASP A 66 -15.00 20.58 14.04
N LYS A 67 -16.25 20.24 13.71
CA LYS A 67 -16.84 18.88 13.74
C LYS A 67 -17.15 18.36 12.33
N LYS A 68 -16.41 18.84 11.33
CA LYS A 68 -16.41 18.26 9.99
C LYS A 68 -15.87 16.82 10.01
N PHE A 69 -16.32 16.02 9.05
CA PHE A 69 -15.83 14.67 8.82
C PHE A 69 -14.31 14.64 8.66
N LYS A 70 -13.62 13.96 9.59
CA LYS A 70 -12.15 13.79 9.59
C LYS A 70 -11.75 12.42 9.04
N GLY A 71 -12.68 11.46 8.95
CA GLY A 71 -12.41 10.12 8.47
C GLY A 71 -11.53 9.32 9.43
N ILE A 72 -11.60 9.60 10.74
CA ILE A 72 -10.70 8.98 11.73
C ILE A 72 -10.87 7.47 11.79
N ASP A 73 -12.08 6.95 11.60
CA ASP A 73 -12.36 5.52 11.63
C ASP A 73 -11.75 4.80 10.42
N ILE A 74 -11.84 5.42 9.23
CA ILE A 74 -11.16 4.94 8.01
C ILE A 74 -9.64 4.96 8.19
N LEU A 75 -9.11 6.06 8.74
CA LEU A 75 -7.70 6.22 9.02
C LEU A 75 -7.17 5.20 10.03
N ARG A 76 -7.99 4.80 11.01
CA ARG A 76 -7.66 3.73 11.97
C ARG A 76 -7.64 2.37 11.29
N ALA A 77 -8.62 2.06 10.45
CA ALA A 77 -8.66 0.81 9.69
C ALA A 77 -7.41 0.66 8.83
N ILE A 78 -7.06 1.67 8.02
CA ILE A 78 -5.88 1.61 7.14
C ILE A 78 -4.58 1.56 7.95
N ARG A 79 -4.41 2.38 9.00
CA ARG A 79 -3.18 2.38 9.81
C ARG A 79 -2.96 1.08 10.58
N SER A 80 -4.00 0.30 10.83
CA SER A 80 -3.86 -1.02 11.48
C SER A 80 -2.99 -1.99 10.67
N PHE A 81 -2.88 -1.79 9.36
CA PHE A 81 -2.03 -2.59 8.47
C PHE A 81 -0.59 -2.09 8.35
N ASP A 82 -0.23 -0.97 9.02
CA ASP A 82 1.09 -0.33 8.90
C ASP A 82 1.52 -0.11 7.43
N PRO A 83 0.81 0.73 6.65
CA PRO A 83 1.08 0.90 5.24
C PRO A 83 2.48 1.51 4.99
N CYS A 84 3.34 0.78 4.29
CA CYS A 84 4.61 1.31 3.76
C CYS A 84 4.49 1.55 2.25
N MET A 85 4.21 2.79 1.84
CA MET A 85 4.07 3.17 0.43
C MET A 85 5.33 2.94 -0.42
N PRO A 86 6.56 3.22 0.08
CA PRO A 86 7.77 2.88 -0.67
C PRO A 86 7.93 1.37 -0.92
N CYS A 87 7.42 0.54 -0.01
CA CYS A 87 7.45 -0.91 -0.15
C CYS A 87 6.39 -1.41 -1.15
N THR A 88 5.32 -0.64 -1.38
CA THR A 88 4.19 -1.05 -2.22
C THR A 88 4.54 -1.03 -3.71
N THR A 89 5.34 -0.05 -4.14
CA THR A 89 5.66 0.17 -5.56
C THR A 89 7.16 0.25 -5.79
N HIS A 90 7.68 -0.71 -6.55
CA HIS A 90 9.05 -0.74 -7.06
C HIS A 90 8.99 -1.11 -8.53
N ILE A 91 9.31 -0.17 -9.41
CA ILE A 91 9.26 -0.36 -10.86
C ILE A 91 10.64 -0.02 -11.40
N GLN A 92 11.22 -0.94 -12.16
CA GLN A 92 12.41 -0.71 -12.96
C GLN A 92 12.03 -0.85 -14.43
N VAL A 93 12.30 0.17 -15.23
CA VAL A 93 12.05 0.17 -16.68
C VAL A 93 13.35 -0.22 -17.38
N GLU A 94 13.27 -1.17 -18.33
CA GLU A 94 14.43 -1.61 -19.12
C GLU A 94 15.07 -0.43 -19.88
N ASN A 95 16.40 -0.42 -19.93
CA ASN A 95 17.21 0.60 -20.63
C ASN A 95 16.99 2.05 -20.14
N SER A 96 16.50 2.25 -18.92
CA SER A 96 16.45 3.56 -18.28
C SER A 96 17.29 3.58 -17.01
N ASP A 97 18.30 4.46 -16.96
CA ASP A 97 18.99 4.82 -15.71
C ASP A 97 18.17 5.84 -14.89
N TYR A 98 16.95 6.15 -15.33
CA TYR A 98 16.07 7.13 -14.73
C TYR A 98 15.34 6.55 -13.53
N MET A 99 15.81 6.88 -12.33
CA MET A 99 15.13 6.57 -11.08
C MET A 99 14.13 7.68 -10.75
N VAL A 100 12.83 7.40 -10.90
CA VAL A 100 11.76 8.30 -10.45
C VAL A 100 11.32 7.87 -9.05
N THR A 101 11.86 8.53 -8.04
CA THR A 101 11.37 8.39 -6.67
C THR A 101 10.25 9.38 -6.44
N ARG A 102 9.01 8.89 -6.38
CA ARG A 102 7.87 9.69 -5.89
C ARG A 102 7.50 9.23 -4.49
N GLU A 103 7.72 10.12 -3.53
CA GLU A 103 7.21 9.94 -2.18
C GLU A 103 5.71 10.16 -2.20
N VAL A 104 4.94 9.09 -2.08
CA VAL A 104 3.48 9.16 -1.98
C VAL A 104 3.13 9.18 -0.51
N THR A 105 3.08 10.38 0.07
CA THR A 105 2.67 10.60 1.45
C THR A 105 1.14 10.47 1.53
N THR A 106 0.64 9.27 1.81
CA THR A 106 -0.80 9.03 2.05
C THR A 106 -1.24 9.38 3.47
N CYS A 107 -0.28 9.70 4.35
CA CYS A 107 -0.56 10.22 5.67
C CYS A 107 -1.16 11.62 5.52
N ALA A 108 -2.43 11.78 5.90
CA ALA A 108 -3.11 13.08 6.06
C ALA A 108 -2.39 14.08 7.00
N CYS A 109 -1.25 13.69 7.57
CA CYS A 109 -0.36 14.54 8.36
C CYS A 109 0.43 15.58 7.52
N GLY A 110 0.38 15.50 6.19
CA GLY A 110 1.01 16.48 5.28
C GLY A 110 0.04 17.52 4.69
N LEU A 111 -1.24 17.50 5.07
CA LEU A 111 -2.20 18.54 4.73
C LEU A 111 -2.19 19.58 5.86
N GLU A 112 -1.27 20.54 5.77
CA GLU A 112 -1.46 21.88 6.37
C GLU A 112 -2.33 22.74 5.44
#